data_AF-A0A379S9V8-F1
#
_entry.id   AF-A0A379S9V8-F1
#
_cell.length_a   1.000
_cell.length_b   1.000
_cell.length_c   1.000
_cell.angle_alpha   90.00
_cell.angle_beta   90.00
_cell.angle_gamma   90.00
#
_symmetry.space_group_name_H-M   'P 1'
#
loop_
_entity.id
_entity.type
_entity.pdbx_description
1 polymer ?
#
loop_
_entity_poly.entity_id
_entity_poly.type
_entity_poly.pdbx_seq_one_letter_code
_entity_poly.pdbx_strand_id
1 'polypeptide(L)'
;MKQHVSRYTPDVVENICGTPKADFLKVCEYIAETSRKDKTASFLYALGWTQHSIGAQNIRTMAMIQLLLGNMGMAGGGVNALRGHSNIQG
;
A
#
# COMPACT_ATOMS: atom_id res chain seq x y z
N MET A 1 -10.23 -6.50 12.18
CA MET A 1 -8.99 -6.20 11.42
C MET A 1 -7.74 -6.68 12.13
N LYS A 2 -7.44 -6.22 13.36
CA LYS A 2 -6.22 -6.57 14.12
C LYS A 2 -5.91 -8.08 14.18
N GLN A 3 -6.88 -8.92 14.54
CA GLN A 3 -6.70 -10.38 14.60
C GLN A 3 -6.39 -11.00 13.23
N HIS A 4 -6.96 -10.49 12.14
CA HIS A 4 -6.72 -11.04 10.81
C HIS A 4 -5.28 -10.81 10.35
N VAL A 5 -4.73 -9.64 10.68
CA VAL A 5 -3.38 -9.24 10.24
C VAL A 5 -2.25 -9.65 11.19
N SER A 6 -2.57 -10.19 12.39
CA SER A 6 -1.54 -10.55 13.39
C SER A 6 -0.57 -11.63 12.94
N ARG A 7 -0.95 -12.43 11.94
CA ARG A 7 -0.13 -13.47 11.33
C ARG A 7 0.95 -12.96 10.37
N TYR A 8 0.90 -11.70 9.94
CA TYR A 8 1.86 -11.11 9.00
C TYR A 8 3.03 -10.46 9.75
N THR A 9 3.84 -11.29 10.41
CA THR A 9 5.05 -10.83 11.10
C THR A 9 6.14 -10.50 10.08
N PRO A 10 7.14 -9.66 10.43
CA PRO A 10 8.26 -9.39 9.54
C PRO A 10 9.02 -10.65 9.08
N ASP A 11 9.09 -11.70 9.91
CA ASP A 11 9.69 -13.00 9.53
C ASP A 11 8.86 -13.73 8.46
N VAL A 12 7.52 -13.69 8.58
CA VAL A 12 6.63 -14.26 7.56
C VAL A 12 6.75 -13.49 6.24
N VAL A 13 6.88 -12.16 6.32
CA VAL A 13 7.08 -11.30 5.14
C VAL A 13 8.39 -11.63 4.45
N GLU A 14 9.51 -11.70 5.18
CA GLU A 14 10.81 -12.04 4.61
C GLU A 14 10.79 -13.44 3.95
N ASN A 15 10.21 -14.43 4.62
CA ASN A 15 10.11 -15.79 4.09
C ASN A 15 9.26 -15.90 2.82
N ILE A 16 8.16 -15.15 2.70
CA ILE A 16 7.23 -15.25 1.55
C ILE A 16 7.64 -14.31 0.41
N CYS A 17 8.01 -13.07 0.74
CA CYS A 17 8.28 -12.02 -0.26
C CYS A 17 9.75 -11.95 -0.67
N GLY A 18 10.67 -12.51 0.13
CA GLY A 18 12.11 -12.41 -0.10
C GLY A 18 12.71 -11.05 0.22
N THR A 19 11.90 -10.07 0.65
CA THR A 19 12.39 -8.75 1.08
C THR A 19 13.12 -8.88 2.40
N PRO A 20 14.39 -8.45 2.51
CA PRO A 20 15.12 -8.46 3.77
C PRO A 20 14.35 -7.70 4.87
N LYS A 21 14.36 -8.25 6.10
CA LYS A 21 13.62 -7.68 7.24
C LYS A 21 13.95 -6.21 7.49
N ALA A 22 15.22 -5.84 7.35
CA ALA A 22 15.69 -4.47 7.52
C ALA A 22 15.06 -3.51 6.50
N ASP A 23 14.97 -3.93 5.23
CA ASP A 23 14.37 -3.13 4.16
C ASP A 23 12.86 -3.00 4.37
N PHE A 24 12.19 -4.09 4.76
CA PHE A 24 10.77 -4.07 5.09
C PHE A 24 10.46 -3.11 6.24
N LEU A 25 11.21 -3.18 7.35
CA LEU A 25 11.02 -2.30 8.50
C LEU A 25 11.24 -0.82 8.14
N LYS A 26 12.26 -0.53 7.33
CA LYS A 26 12.52 0.83 6.84
C LYS A 26 11.35 1.41 6.03
N VAL A 27 10.74 0.60 5.16
CA VAL A 27 9.55 1.01 4.41
C VAL A 27 8.35 1.21 5.34
N CYS A 28 8.16 0.32 6.32
CA CYS A 28 7.11 0.47 7.33
C CYS A 28 7.26 1.78 8.12
N GLU A 29 8.47 2.14 8.54
CA GLU A 29 8.76 3.39 9.24
C GLU A 29 8.36 4.61 8.40
N TYR A 30 8.81 4.68 7.14
CA TYR A 30 8.48 5.80 6.25
C TYR A 30 6.98 5.96 5.99
N ILE A 31 6.27 4.84 5.81
CA ILE A 31 4.81 4.88 5.63
C ILE A 31 4.12 5.27 6.93
N ALA A 32 4.56 4.74 8.08
CA ALA A 32 3.97 5.03 9.37
C ALA A 32 4.11 6.50 9.78
N GLU A 33 5.20 7.17 9.39
CA GLU A 33 5.39 8.60 9.61
C GLU A 33 4.28 9.47 8.98
N THR A 34 3.59 8.98 7.95
CA THR A 34 2.49 9.72 7.30
C THR A 34 1.15 9.50 8.00
N SER A 35 1.12 8.88 9.17
CA SER A 35 -0.07 8.87 10.04
C SER A 35 -0.30 10.22 10.73
N ARG A 36 0.69 11.11 10.68
CA ARG A 36 0.58 12.47 11.22
C ARG A 36 -0.24 13.35 10.29
N LYS A 37 -1.04 14.26 10.85
CA LYS A 37 -1.96 15.13 10.11
C LYS A 37 -1.26 16.07 9.11
N ASP A 38 0.03 16.35 9.30
CA ASP A 38 0.85 17.26 8.50
C ASP A 38 1.66 16.56 7.40
N LYS A 39 1.59 15.22 7.32
CA LYS A 39 2.31 14.41 6.35
C LYS A 39 1.32 13.56 5.57
N THR A 40 1.64 13.28 4.31
CA THR A 40 0.83 12.42 3.45
C THR A 40 1.72 11.44 2.69
N ALA A 41 1.21 10.23 2.45
CA ALA A 41 1.77 9.29 1.49
C ALA A 41 0.82 9.14 0.30
N SER A 42 1.38 9.03 -0.90
CA SER A 42 0.62 8.70 -2.11
C SER A 42 1.13 7.40 -2.71
N PHE A 43 0.21 6.48 -3.02
CA PHE A 43 0.54 5.23 -3.69
C PHE A 43 0.27 5.36 -5.19
N LEU A 44 1.32 5.14 -6.00
CA LEU A 44 1.26 5.11 -7.45
C LEU A 44 1.38 3.66 -7.90
N TYR A 45 0.37 3.12 -8.57
CA TYR A 45 0.39 1.74 -9.05
C TYR A 45 -0.34 1.60 -10.39
N ALA A 46 -0.05 0.52 -11.12
CA ALA A 46 -0.73 0.14 -12.35
C ALA A 46 -0.80 -1.40 -12.46
N LEU A 47 -0.22 -1.97 -13.52
CA LEU A 47 -0.36 -3.40 -13.85
C LEU A 47 0.30 -4.36 -12.85
N GLY A 48 1.38 -3.91 -12.19
CA GLY A 48 2.14 -4.74 -11.26
C GLY A 48 1.32 -5.35 -10.13
N TRP A 49 0.17 -4.75 -9.78
CA TRP A 49 -0.73 -5.26 -8.74
C TRP A 49 -2.04 -5.86 -9.28
N THR A 50 -2.46 -5.52 -10.50
CA THR A 50 -3.79 -5.87 -11.03
C THR A 50 -3.81 -7.22 -11.73
N GLN A 51 -2.72 -7.63 -12.39
CA GLN A 51 -2.66 -8.81 -13.25
C GLN A 51 -2.27 -10.09 -12.49
N HIS A 52 -2.95 -10.33 -11.37
CA HIS A 52 -2.80 -11.52 -10.53
C HIS A 52 -4.19 -12.08 -10.19
N SER A 53 -4.30 -13.38 -9.89
CA SER A 53 -5.58 -13.98 -9.47
C SER A 53 -6.21 -13.30 -8.25
N ILE A 54 -5.37 -12.69 -7.41
CA ILE A 54 -5.75 -11.90 -6.24
C ILE A 54 -5.56 -10.39 -6.45
N GLY A 55 -5.51 -9.89 -7.69
CA GLY A 55 -5.14 -8.50 -7.98
C GLY A 55 -6.02 -7.46 -7.29
N ALA A 56 -7.34 -7.71 -7.21
CA ALA A 56 -8.25 -6.87 -6.45
C ALA A 56 -7.89 -6.81 -4.95
N GLN A 57 -7.35 -7.89 -4.38
CA GLN A 57 -6.95 -7.98 -2.98
C GLN A 57 -5.68 -7.19 -2.68
N ASN A 58 -4.74 -7.15 -3.63
CA ASN A 58 -3.56 -6.29 -3.53
C ASN A 58 -3.99 -4.83 -3.38
N ILE A 59 -4.93 -4.39 -4.23
CA ILE A 59 -5.46 -3.01 -4.21
C ILE A 59 -6.24 -2.74 -2.92
N ARG A 60 -7.08 -3.68 -2.45
CA ARG A 60 -7.79 -3.53 -1.17
C ARG A 60 -6.83 -3.32 -0.01
N THR A 61 -5.73 -4.06 0.04
CA THR A 61 -4.75 -3.99 1.14
C THR A 61 -4.12 -2.59 1.21
N MET A 62 -3.68 -2.05 0.07
CA MET A 62 -3.13 -0.69 0.04
C MET A 62 -4.19 0.39 0.34
N ALA A 63 -5.43 0.23 -0.14
CA ALA A 63 -6.51 1.15 0.19
C ALA A 63 -6.80 1.17 1.70
N MET A 64 -6.76 0.00 2.36
CA MET A 64 -6.89 -0.10 3.83
C MET A 64 -5.76 0.64 4.55
N ILE A 65 -4.52 0.55 4.07
CA ILE A 65 -3.39 1.31 4.62
C ILE A 65 -3.64 2.82 4.52
N GLN A 66 -4.05 3.32 3.35
CA GLN A 66 -4.33 4.76 3.18
C GLN A 66 -5.46 5.28 4.08
N LEU A 67 -6.48 4.45 4.34
CA LEU A 67 -7.54 4.77 5.29
C LEU A 67 -7.05 4.81 6.73
N LEU A 68 -6.21 3.84 7.13
CA LEU A 68 -5.63 3.79 8.48
C LEU A 68 -4.71 4.99 8.76
N LEU A 69 -4.00 5.47 7.73
CA LEU A 69 -3.10 6.62 7.83
C LEU A 69 -3.82 7.97 7.68
N GLY A 70 -5.10 7.99 7.27
CA GLY A 70 -5.82 9.24 7.02
C GLY A 70 -5.36 9.99 5.77
N ASN A 71 -4.73 9.30 4.82
CA ASN A 71 -4.17 9.90 3.59
C ASN A 71 -5.20 10.13 2.49
N MET A 72 -6.42 9.60 2.62
CA MET A 72 -7.47 9.71 1.61
C MET A 72 -8.12 11.10 1.63
N GLY A 73 -8.26 11.73 0.45
CA GLY A 73 -8.84 13.07 0.32
C GLY A 73 -7.88 14.22 0.60
N MET A 74 -6.60 13.92 0.90
CA MET A 74 -5.58 14.91 1.20
C MET A 74 -4.72 15.25 -0.03
N ALA A 75 -4.27 16.51 -0.12
CA ALA A 75 -3.26 16.90 -1.11
C ALA A 75 -1.94 16.12 -0.86
N GLY A 76 -1.34 15.59 -1.93
CA GLY A 76 -0.17 14.71 -1.84
C GLY A 76 -0.46 13.32 -1.29
N GLY A 77 -1.72 13.00 -0.98
CA GLY A 77 -2.15 11.70 -0.45
C GLY A 77 -2.77 10.77 -1.50
N GLY A 78 -3.69 9.92 -1.04
CA GLY A 78 -4.59 9.15 -1.89
C GLY A 78 -4.00 7.96 -2.62
N VAL A 79 -4.80 7.43 -3.54
CA VAL A 79 -4.50 6.24 -4.34
C VAL A 79 -4.49 6.63 -5.81
N ASN A 80 -3.29 6.78 -6.36
CA ASN A 80 -3.08 7.13 -7.75
C ASN A 80 -2.97 5.84 -8.58
N ALA A 81 -4.14 5.28 -8.92
CA ALA A 81 -4.23 4.20 -9.90
C ALA A 81 -3.89 4.76 -11.29
N LEU A 82 -2.69 4.50 -11.80
CA LEU A 82 -2.23 5.07 -13.06
C LEU A 82 -2.89 4.32 -14.23
N ARG A 83 -3.48 5.08 -15.14
CA ARG A 83 -4.18 4.56 -16.32
C ARG A 83 -3.19 4.37 -17.46
N GLY A 84 -3.43 3.36 -18.30
CA GLY A 84 -2.55 2.98 -19.41
C GLY A 84 -2.78 3.82 -20.67
N HIS A 85 -3.83 3.51 -21.43
CA HIS A 85 -4.14 4.24 -22.66
C HIS A 85 -4.72 5.63 -22.37
N SER A 86 -4.48 6.56 -23.29
CA SER A 86 -4.88 7.97 -23.21
C SER A 86 -6.37 8.18 -22.91
N ASN A 87 -7.24 7.28 -23.37
CA ASN A 87 -8.69 7.34 -23.16
C ASN A 87 -9.26 6.10 -22.46
N ILE A 88 -8.48 5.36 -21.66
CA ILE A 88 -9.03 4.17 -20.97
C ILE A 88 -10.00 4.52 -19.82
N GLN A 89 -10.01 5.79 -19.41
CA GLN A 89 -10.87 6.28 -18.34
C GLN A 89 -12.23 6.79 -18.85
N GLY A 90 -12.29 7.25 -20.11
CA GLY A 90 -13.48 7.80 -20.74
C GLY A 90 -14.23 6.71 -21.48
#